data_AF-A0A352KFK2-F1
#
_entry.id   AF-A0A352KFK2-F1
#
_cell.length_a   1.000
_cell.length_b   1.000
_cell.length_c   1.000
_cell.angle_alpha   90.00
_cell.angle_beta   90.00
_cell.angle_gamma   90.00
#
_symmetry.space_group_name_H-M   'P 1'
#
loop_
_entity.id
_entity.type
_entity.pdbx_description
1 polymer ?
#
loop_
_entity_poly.entity_id
_entity_poly.type
_entity_poly.pdbx_seq_one_letter_code
_entity_poly.pdbx_strand_id
1 'polypeptide(L)' 'MSDAALDLGFDPDALREKYRQERDKRIRQDGNEQYQEVKGEFAHYVEDPYVEEEIVREPLFDEVEIAIIGGGFGG' A
#
# COMPACT_ATOMS: atom_id res chain seq x y z
N MET A 1 19.92 21.22 35.20
CA MET A 1 18.97 20.89 34.11
C MET A 1 18.49 19.48 34.38
N SER A 2 17.55 19.36 35.31
CA SER A 2 17.19 18.09 35.97
C SER A 2 16.17 17.31 35.15
N ASP A 3 16.54 16.09 34.75
CA ASP A 3 15.84 14.78 34.86
C ASP A 3 14.30 14.65 34.76
N ALA A 4 13.53 15.71 34.51
CA ALA A 4 12.07 15.65 34.45
C ALA A 4 11.52 15.31 33.05
N ALA A 5 12.40 15.13 32.06
CA ALA A 5 12.00 14.92 30.66
C ALA A 5 11.91 13.45 30.20
N LEU A 6 12.16 12.46 31.08
CA LEU A 6 12.21 11.05 30.68
C LEU A 6 11.56 10.07 31.66
N ASP A 7 10.56 10.48 32.45
CA ASP A 7 9.70 9.47 33.10
C ASP A 7 8.58 9.05 32.13
N LEU A 8 8.92 8.15 31.21
CA LEU A 8 8.00 7.63 30.20
C LEU A 8 7.05 6.56 30.78
N GLY A 9 7.23 6.14 32.03
CA GLY A 9 6.48 5.02 32.61
C GLY A 9 6.84 3.65 32.01
N PHE A 10 7.84 3.57 31.15
CA PHE A 10 8.39 2.34 30.57
C PHE A 10 9.84 2.54 30.11
N ASP A 11 10.57 1.45 29.90
CA ASP A 11 11.92 1.47 29.33
C ASP A 11 11.87 1.61 27.79
N PRO A 12 12.27 2.76 27.23
CA PRO A 12 12.23 2.99 25.79
C PRO A 12 13.20 2.10 25.00
N ASP A 13 14.32 1.68 25.60
CA ASP A 13 15.29 0.82 24.93
C ASP A 13 14.79 -0.63 24.89
N ALA A 14 14.18 -1.12 25.97
CA ALA A 14 13.51 -2.41 25.97
C ALA A 14 12.37 -2.48 24.93
N LEU A 15 11.58 -1.39 24.80
CA LEU A 15 10.53 -1.31 23.77
C LEU A 15 11.13 -1.33 22.35
N ARG A 16 12.19 -0.55 22.11
CA ARG A 16 12.90 -0.52 20.83
C ARG A 16 13.47 -1.88 20.46
N GLU A 17 14.03 -2.60 21.43
CA GLU A 17 14.56 -3.94 21.22
C GLU A 17 13.45 -4.93 20.88
N LYS A 18 12.31 -4.88 21.59
CA LYS A 18 11.13 -5.67 21.22
C LYS A 18 10.67 -5.40 19.79
N TYR A 19 10.67 -4.14 19.34
CA TYR A 19 10.34 -3.80 17.95
C TYR A 19 11.33 -4.37 16.94
N ARG A 20 12.64 -4.37 17.25
CA ARG A 20 13.66 -4.99 16.39
C ARG A 20 13.41 -6.49 16.27
N GLN A 21 13.22 -7.19 17.38
CA GLN A 21 12.92 -8.62 17.39
C GLN A 21 11.66 -8.96 16.58
N GLU A 22 10.59 -8.16 16.71
CA GLU A 22 9.35 -8.37 15.94
C GLU A 22 9.50 -8.06 14.44
N ARG A 23 10.28 -7.04 14.08
CA ARG A 23 10.62 -6.73 12.69
C ARG A 23 11.42 -7.87 12.07
N ASP A 24 12.46 -8.34 12.77
CA ASP A 24 13.40 -9.32 12.25
C ASP A 24 12.73 -10.68 11.97
N LYS A 25 11.65 -11.02 12.70
CA LYS A 25 10.78 -12.18 12.39
C LYS A 25 10.11 -12.13 11.00
N ARG A 26 9.93 -10.93 10.44
CA ARG A 26 9.12 -10.67 9.23
C ARG A 26 9.97 -10.18 8.06
N ILE A 27 11.24 -9.86 8.28
CA ILE A 27 12.16 -9.53 7.18
C ILE A 27 12.40 -10.80 6.37
N ARG A 28 12.11 -10.72 5.07
CA ARG A 28 12.40 -11.77 4.11
C ARG A 28 13.43 -11.30 3.09
N GLN A 29 14.28 -12.23 2.66
CA GLN A 29 15.35 -11.93 1.69
C GLN A 29 14.81 -11.69 0.27
N ASP A 30 13.70 -12.33 -0.07
CA ASP A 30 13.04 -12.20 -1.37
C ASP A 30 12.19 -10.93 -1.51
N GLY A 31 12.11 -10.09 -0.47
CA GLY A 31 11.54 -8.74 -0.58
C GLY A 31 10.15 -8.72 -1.20
N ASN A 32 9.97 -8.00 -2.32
CA ASN A 32 8.69 -7.92 -3.02
C ASN A 32 8.35 -9.17 -3.83
N GLU A 33 9.35 -9.99 -4.18
CA GLU A 33 9.16 -11.25 -4.94
C GLU A 33 8.40 -12.30 -4.13
N GLN A 34 8.23 -12.06 -2.83
CA GLN A 34 7.36 -12.86 -1.99
C GLN A 34 5.88 -12.84 -2.43
N TYR A 35 5.47 -11.83 -3.20
CA TYR A 35 4.10 -11.66 -3.68
C TYR A 35 3.97 -12.19 -5.10
N GLN A 36 2.85 -12.86 -5.36
CA GLN A 36 2.49 -13.31 -6.69
C GLN A 36 1.60 -12.27 -7.36
N GLU A 37 1.88 -12.04 -8.64
CA GLU A 37 1.02 -11.18 -9.45
C GLU A 37 -0.33 -11.87 -9.68
N VAL A 38 -1.40 -11.08 -9.68
CA VAL A 38 -2.77 -11.55 -9.88
C VAL A 38 -3.03 -11.78 -11.37
N LYS A 39 -2.42 -12.84 -11.90
CA LYS A 39 -2.48 -13.26 -13.31
C LYS A 39 -2.87 -14.73 -13.44
N GLY A 40 -3.13 -15.17 -14.67
CA GLY A 40 -3.50 -16.55 -14.97
C GLY A 40 -4.78 -16.95 -14.25
N GLU A 41 -4.73 -17.98 -13.42
CA GLU A 41 -5.88 -18.46 -12.63
C GLU A 41 -6.46 -17.39 -11.69
N PHE A 42 -5.64 -16.41 -11.28
CA PHE A 42 -6.06 -15.33 -10.39
C PHE A 42 -6.56 -14.07 -11.11
N ALA A 43 -6.52 -14.02 -12.45
CA ALA A 43 -6.82 -12.80 -13.21
C ALA A 43 -8.23 -12.25 -12.94
N HIS A 44 -9.20 -13.10 -12.62
CA HIS A 44 -10.57 -12.68 -12.29
C HIS A 44 -10.65 -11.75 -11.06
N TYR A 45 -9.63 -11.74 -10.18
CA TYR A 45 -9.60 -10.85 -9.01
C TYR A 45 -9.25 -9.39 -9.37
N VAL A 46 -8.75 -9.11 -10.57
CA VAL A 46 -8.52 -7.74 -11.04
C VAL A 46 -9.65 -7.17 -11.89
N GLU A 47 -10.66 -7.98 -12.21
CA GLU A 47 -11.87 -7.53 -12.91
C GLU A 47 -12.71 -6.65 -11.98
N ASP A 48 -13.42 -5.67 -12.54
CA ASP A 48 -14.33 -4.80 -11.77
C ASP A 48 -15.65 -5.55 -11.52
N PRO A 49 -15.94 -5.97 -10.27
CA PRO A 49 -17.15 -6.74 -9.97
C PRO A 49 -18.41 -5.87 -9.91
N TYR A 50 -18.28 -4.53 -10.01
CA TYR A 50 -19.39 -3.59 -9.91
C TYR A 50 -19.90 -3.10 -11.26
N VAL A 51 -19.22 -3.48 -12.35
CA VAL A 51 -19.65 -3.21 -13.71
C VAL A 51 -20.35 -4.46 -14.24
N GLU A 52 -21.68 -4.42 -14.28
CA GLU A 52 -22.51 -5.56 -14.73
C GLU A 52 -22.35 -5.84 -16.23
N GLU A 53 -22.12 -4.80 -17.03
CA GLU A 53 -21.96 -4.87 -18.48
C GLU A 53 -20.83 -3.94 -18.95
N GLU A 54 -20.11 -4.33 -20.01
CA GLU A 54 -19.01 -3.56 -20.56
C GLU A 54 -19.47 -2.16 -21.03
N ILE A 55 -18.78 -1.11 -20.56
CA ILE A 55 -19.05 0.26 -20.96
C ILE A 55 -18.35 0.54 -22.29
N VAL A 56 -19.12 0.48 -23.39
CA VAL A 56 -18.61 0.77 -24.74
C VAL A 56 -18.79 2.24 -25.08
N ARG A 57 -17.69 2.94 -25.39
CA ARG A 57 -17.67 4.32 -25.88
C ARG A 57 -16.58 4.53 -26.93
N GLU A 58 -16.75 5.54 -27.79
CA GLU A 58 -15.74 5.89 -28.79
C GLU A 58 -14.45 6.45 -28.13
N PRO A 59 -13.27 6.20 -28.73
CA PRO A 59 -12.02 6.80 -28.27
C PRO A 59 -12.04 8.33 -28.45
N LEU A 60 -11.41 9.05 -27.53
CA LEU A 60 -11.24 10.50 -27.61
C LEU A 60 -9.86 10.83 -28.19
N PHE A 61 -9.79 11.84 -29.06
CA PHE A 61 -8.55 12.31 -29.70
C PHE A 61 -8.30 13.80 -29.46
N ASP A 62 -8.98 14.36 -28.47
CA ASP A 62 -8.97 15.79 -28.18
C ASP A 62 -7.65 16.23 -27.51
N GLU A 63 -7.25 17.49 -27.73
CA GLU A 63 -6.16 18.12 -26.98
C GLU A 63 -6.73 18.80 -25.73
N VAL A 64 -6.15 18.49 -24.56
CA VAL A 64 -6.60 19.03 -23.27
C VAL A 64 -5.43 19.69 -22.55
N GLU A 65 -5.72 20.73 -21.76
CA GLU A 65 -4.70 21.39 -20.93
C GLU A 65 -4.25 20.49 -19.78
N ILE A 66 -5.18 19.70 -19.21
CA ILE A 66 -4.95 18.80 -18.08
C ILE A 66 -5.72 17.50 -18.30
N ALA A 67 -5.02 16.36 -18.17
CA ALA A 67 -5.61 15.03 -18.12
C ALA A 67 -5.40 14.43 -16.72
N ILE A 68 -6.48 14.03 -16.07
CA ILE A 68 -6.45 13.43 -14.73
C ILE A 68 -6.58 11.92 -14.85
N ILE A 69 -5.59 11.19 -14.35
CA ILE A 69 -5.58 9.71 -14.35
C ILE A 69 -5.88 9.21 -12.95
N GLY A 70 -7.06 8.59 -12.79
CA GLY A 70 -7.57 8.02 -11.54
C GLY A 70 -8.76 8.80 -10.97
N GLY A 71 -9.94 8.20 -10.99
CA GLY A 71 -11.21 8.81 -10.50
C GLY A 71 -11.48 8.62 -9.01
N GLY A 72 -10.42 8.60 -8.17
CA GLY A 72 -10.56 8.51 -6.72
C GLY A 72 -10.75 9.88 -6.07
N PHE A 73 -10.79 9.96 -4.74
CA PHE A 73 -11.01 11.22 -4.02
C PHE A 73 -9.97 12.33 -4.24
N GLY A 74 -8.76 11.96 -4.66
CA GLY A 74 -7.69 12.92 -4.91
C GLY A 74 -7.55 13.35 -6.38
N GLY A 75 -8.37 12.79 -7.27
CA GLY A 75 -8.44 13.16 -8.69
C GLY A 75 -9.20 14.46 -8.88
#